data_AF-K1PAS5-F1
#
_entry.id   AF-K1PAS5-F1
#
_cell.length_a   1.000
_cell.length_b   1.000
_cell.length_c   1.000
_cell.angle_alpha   90.00
_cell.angle_beta   90.00
_cell.angle_gamma   90.00
#
_symmetry.space_group_name_H-M   'P 1'
#
loop_
_entity.id
_entity.type
_entity.pdbx_description
1 polymer ?
#
loop_
_entity_poly.entity_id
_entity_poly.type
_entity_poly.pdbx_seq_one_letter_code
_entity_poly.pdbx_strand_id
1 'polypeptide(L)'
;MHGIFGSTKESTMLESFIKQHSDPIKVSPKRLRLRVRCTCDTLGYSRIMLLISLLQFSILSVLLVAANLKFSNGPKAIVFIHGILGNYQEGSNIQQWVSEVHPDTPFYSIALYQRISSLVPMWKQVEAIKKEVEGIMSNHTNGIHLICFSQGGLICRGILSTTQHNVDTFIALSSPLAGQYGGLPFLKEDLRVIVIHFAFYDTNEKVVEFEQQRYFLEDSFGLKTLFSEGKIKIYVIPGVQHVHWHSNRTVFNSAILPWLI
;
A
#
# COMPACT_ATOMS: atom_id res chain seq x y z
N MET A 1 35.80 2.17 90.52
CA MET A 1 34.77 2.16 89.46
C MET A 1 33.69 1.18 89.94
N HIS A 2 32.45 1.59 90.22
CA HIS A 2 31.37 1.93 89.27
C HIS A 2 31.00 0.73 88.36
N GLY A 3 29.76 0.22 88.31
CA GLY A 3 28.51 0.51 89.06
C GLY A 3 27.46 -0.62 88.83
N ILE A 4 26.55 -0.94 89.77
CA ILE A 4 25.20 -0.35 89.97
C ILE A 4 24.24 -0.71 88.82
N PHE A 5 23.03 -1.29 88.98
CA PHE A 5 22.22 -1.71 90.16
C PHE A 5 22.25 -3.27 90.35
N GLY A 6 21.41 -4.04 91.08
CA GLY A 6 20.10 -3.85 91.76
C GLY A 6 18.89 -4.16 90.84
N SER A 7 17.73 -4.66 91.30
CA SER A 7 17.24 -5.15 92.61
C SER A 7 15.98 -6.06 92.36
N THR A 8 15.16 -6.64 93.27
CA THR A 8 14.93 -6.42 94.73
C THR A 8 14.64 -7.76 95.48
N LYS A 9 13.43 -8.02 96.00
CA LYS A 9 12.93 -9.23 96.70
C LYS A 9 11.41 -9.31 96.54
N GLU A 10 10.80 -10.50 96.34
CA GLU A 10 9.39 -10.75 96.73
C GLU A 10 9.01 -12.25 96.90
N SER A 11 9.99 -13.15 97.01
CA SER A 11 9.79 -14.60 96.90
C SER A 11 9.33 -15.32 98.19
N THR A 12 8.65 -14.64 99.13
CA THR A 12 8.43 -15.18 100.50
C THR A 12 7.07 -14.90 101.13
N MET A 13 6.02 -14.55 100.38
CA MET A 13 4.66 -14.39 100.96
C MET A 13 3.48 -14.84 100.08
N LEU A 14 3.71 -15.64 99.03
CA LEU A 14 2.64 -16.19 98.18
C LEU A 14 2.61 -17.72 98.10
N GLU A 15 3.72 -18.41 98.42
CA GLU A 15 3.74 -19.89 98.52
C GLU A 15 2.87 -20.45 99.65
N SER A 16 2.54 -19.64 100.66
CA SER A 16 1.71 -20.02 101.81
C SER A 16 0.21 -20.09 101.51
N PHE A 17 -0.28 -19.43 100.44
CA PHE A 17 -1.73 -19.36 100.16
C PHE A 17 -2.24 -20.49 99.25
N ILE A 18 -1.35 -21.10 98.47
CA ILE A 18 -1.72 -22.03 97.39
C ILE A 18 -2.09 -23.44 97.91
N LYS A 19 -1.71 -23.80 99.15
CA LYS A 19 -1.69 -25.19 99.62
C LYS A 19 -2.94 -25.70 100.35
N GLN A 20 -4.06 -24.97 100.35
CA GLN A 20 -5.26 -25.33 101.15
C GLN A 20 -6.56 -25.57 100.36
N HIS A 21 -6.62 -25.26 99.06
CA HIS A 21 -7.84 -25.46 98.25
C HIS A 21 -7.49 -26.11 96.90
N SER A 22 -7.64 -27.45 96.80
CA SER A 22 -7.19 -28.20 95.60
C SER A 22 -8.01 -29.47 95.32
N ASP A 23 -9.33 -29.45 95.59
CA ASP A 23 -10.24 -30.52 95.13
C ASP A 23 -10.63 -30.32 93.64
N PRO A 24 -10.38 -31.30 92.75
CA PRO A 24 -10.60 -31.13 91.32
C PRO A 24 -12.06 -31.35 90.91
N ILE A 25 -12.82 -30.26 90.73
CA ILE A 25 -14.17 -30.30 90.17
C ILE A 25 -14.11 -30.76 88.70
N LYS A 26 -14.69 -31.94 88.41
CA LYS A 26 -14.79 -32.49 87.04
C LYS A 26 -15.82 -31.73 86.19
N VAL A 27 -15.38 -30.67 85.50
CA VAL A 27 -16.17 -29.99 84.46
C VAL A 27 -15.98 -30.69 83.11
N SER A 28 -17.07 -31.20 82.52
CA SER A 28 -17.03 -31.80 81.17
C SER A 28 -17.18 -30.73 80.08
N PRO A 29 -16.32 -30.71 79.03
CA PRO A 29 -16.40 -29.69 77.98
C PRO A 29 -17.51 -30.03 76.97
N LYS A 30 -18.69 -29.42 77.14
CA LYS A 30 -19.73 -29.40 76.10
C LYS A 30 -19.21 -28.63 74.87
N ARG A 31 -18.67 -29.35 73.88
CA ARG A 31 -18.22 -28.77 72.59
C ARG A 31 -19.38 -28.13 71.84
N LEU A 32 -19.53 -26.81 71.94
CA LEU A 32 -20.46 -26.04 71.11
C LEU A 32 -19.94 -26.01 69.66
N ARG A 33 -20.43 -26.92 68.80
CA ARG A 33 -20.11 -26.90 67.36
C ARG A 33 -20.83 -25.74 66.68
N LEU A 34 -20.19 -24.57 66.60
CA LEU A 34 -20.65 -23.49 65.73
C LEU A 34 -20.58 -23.97 64.27
N ARG A 35 -21.73 -24.32 63.69
CA ARG A 35 -21.81 -24.87 62.33
C ARG A 35 -21.87 -23.73 61.31
N VAL A 36 -20.74 -23.03 61.12
CA VAL A 36 -20.59 -22.01 60.08
C VAL A 36 -20.90 -22.66 58.73
N ARG A 37 -22.05 -22.30 58.15
CA ARG A 37 -22.58 -22.91 56.94
C ARG A 37 -22.15 -22.06 55.75
N CYS A 38 -20.91 -22.24 55.30
CA CYS A 38 -20.40 -21.59 54.09
C CYS A 38 -21.24 -22.04 52.88
N THR A 39 -22.19 -21.20 52.47
CA THR A 39 -22.84 -21.30 51.16
C THR A 39 -21.84 -20.86 50.11
N CYS A 40 -21.16 -21.82 49.50
CA CYS A 40 -20.38 -21.56 48.30
C CYS A 40 -21.38 -21.39 47.15
N ASP A 41 -21.54 -20.16 46.64
CA ASP A 41 -22.55 -19.82 45.62
C ASP A 41 -22.15 -20.34 44.23
N THR A 42 -22.26 -21.65 44.06
CA THR A 42 -22.06 -22.37 42.79
C THR A 42 -22.92 -21.80 41.66
N LEU A 43 -24.09 -21.25 41.99
CA LEU A 43 -24.98 -20.55 41.04
C LEU A 43 -24.34 -19.25 40.48
N GLY A 44 -23.58 -18.53 41.31
CA GLY A 44 -22.82 -17.35 40.89
C GLY A 44 -21.65 -17.72 39.99
N TYR A 45 -20.86 -18.73 40.39
CA TYR A 45 -19.78 -19.28 39.57
C TYR A 45 -20.27 -19.77 38.20
N SER A 46 -21.40 -20.49 38.15
CA SER A 46 -22.00 -20.96 36.89
C SER A 46 -22.36 -19.82 35.95
N ARG A 47 -22.95 -18.73 36.47
CA ARG A 47 -23.25 -17.51 35.68
C ARG A 47 -21.99 -16.80 35.20
N ILE A 48 -20.95 -16.70 36.04
CA ILE A 48 -19.66 -16.10 35.66
C ILE A 48 -18.98 -16.91 34.55
N MET A 49 -18.95 -18.25 34.66
CA MET A 49 -18.38 -19.12 33.63
C MET A 49 -19.15 -19.07 32.30
N LEU A 50 -20.48 -18.95 32.35
CA LEU A 50 -21.30 -18.73 31.15
C LEU A 50 -21.02 -17.37 30.48
N LEU A 51 -20.85 -16.30 31.27
CA LEU A 51 -20.49 -14.98 30.74
C LEU A 51 -19.07 -14.99 30.13
N ILE A 52 -18.12 -15.70 30.74
CA ILE A 52 -16.76 -15.87 30.21
C ILE A 52 -16.78 -16.64 28.88
N SER A 53 -17.54 -17.74 28.77
CA SER A 53 -17.60 -18.49 27.50
C SER A 53 -18.29 -17.69 26.39
N LEU A 54 -19.38 -16.98 26.69
CA LEU A 54 -20.04 -16.07 25.73
C LEU A 54 -19.10 -14.95 25.25
N LEU A 55 -18.27 -14.40 26.15
CA LEU A 55 -17.25 -13.41 25.80
C LEU A 55 -16.11 -14.00 24.96
N GLN A 56 -15.69 -15.24 25.24
CA GLN A 56 -14.71 -15.95 24.40
C GLN A 56 -15.25 -16.24 23.00
N PHE A 57 -16.51 -16.65 22.87
CA PHE A 57 -17.15 -16.86 21.57
C PHE A 57 -17.35 -15.55 20.79
N SER A 58 -17.66 -14.43 21.44
CA SER A 58 -17.79 -13.14 20.75
C SER A 58 -16.44 -12.55 20.33
N ILE A 59 -15.40 -12.69 21.15
CA ILE A 59 -14.02 -12.33 20.76
C ILE A 59 -13.57 -13.20 19.58
N LEU A 60 -13.81 -14.52 19.63
CA LEU A 60 -13.45 -15.43 18.55
C LEU A 60 -14.19 -15.11 17.24
N SER A 61 -15.49 -14.77 17.29
CA SER A 61 -16.24 -14.41 16.09
C SER A 61 -15.79 -13.07 15.50
N VAL A 62 -15.48 -12.07 16.33
CA VAL A 62 -14.89 -10.79 15.87
C VAL A 62 -13.52 -11.01 15.25
N LEU A 63 -12.66 -11.86 15.83
CA LEU A 63 -11.38 -12.23 15.23
C LEU A 63 -11.55 -12.98 13.90
N LEU A 64 -12.56 -13.86 13.79
CA LEU A 64 -12.85 -14.57 12.54
C LEU A 64 -13.34 -13.61 11.45
N VAL A 65 -14.19 -12.63 11.79
CA VAL A 65 -14.61 -11.58 10.86
C VAL A 65 -13.43 -10.69 10.46
N ALA A 66 -12.59 -10.27 11.41
CA ALA A 66 -11.39 -9.48 11.12
C ALA A 66 -10.39 -10.21 10.21
N ALA A 67 -10.21 -11.53 10.38
CA ALA A 67 -9.36 -12.35 9.52
C ALA A 67 -9.95 -12.58 8.11
N ASN A 68 -11.27 -12.43 7.94
CA ASN A 68 -11.95 -12.56 6.64
C ASN A 68 -12.26 -11.21 5.96
N LEU A 69 -12.07 -10.09 6.67
CA LEU A 69 -12.05 -8.76 6.07
C LEU A 69 -10.78 -8.63 5.20
N LYS A 70 -10.91 -9.00 3.93
CA LYS A 70 -9.97 -8.60 2.89
C LYS A 70 -9.92 -7.08 2.87
N PHE A 71 -8.86 -6.51 3.44
CA PHE A 71 -8.54 -5.10 3.26
C PHE A 71 -8.12 -4.90 1.81
N SER A 72 -9.09 -4.65 0.93
CA SER A 72 -8.79 -4.18 -0.42
C SER A 72 -8.14 -2.82 -0.25
N ASN A 73 -6.88 -2.70 -0.66
CA ASN A 73 -6.35 -1.40 -1.02
C ASN A 73 -7.32 -0.78 -2.05
N GLY A 74 -7.65 0.49 -1.88
CA GLY A 74 -8.43 1.22 -2.88
C GLY A 74 -7.70 1.26 -4.22
N PRO A 75 -8.43 1.45 -5.34
CA PRO A 75 -7.82 1.48 -6.66
C PRO A 75 -6.69 2.53 -6.72
N LYS A 76 -5.55 2.12 -7.26
CA LYS A 76 -4.37 2.98 -7.43
C LYS A 76 -4.73 4.14 -8.36
N ALA A 77 -4.34 5.36 -8.00
CA ALA A 77 -4.65 6.53 -8.82
C ALA A 77 -3.98 6.46 -10.20
N ILE A 78 -4.68 6.97 -11.22
CA ILE A 78 -4.17 7.06 -12.59
C ILE A 78 -3.77 8.50 -12.85
N VAL A 79 -2.56 8.71 -13.36
CA VAL A 79 -2.08 10.02 -13.83
C VAL A 79 -1.88 9.98 -15.33
N PHE A 80 -2.61 10.83 -16.05
CA PHE A 80 -2.51 11.00 -17.50
C PHE A 80 -1.64 12.20 -17.87
N ILE A 81 -0.67 12.00 -18.76
CA ILE A 81 0.21 13.06 -19.28
C ILE A 81 0.10 13.09 -20.81
N HIS A 82 -0.23 14.26 -21.36
CA HIS A 82 -0.62 14.45 -22.75
C HIS A 82 0.56 14.56 -23.74
N GLY A 83 0.24 14.62 -25.04
CA GLY A 83 1.22 14.68 -26.12
C GLY A 83 1.69 16.09 -26.48
N ILE A 84 2.54 16.18 -27.52
CA ILE A 84 2.96 17.44 -28.14
C ILE A 84 1.76 18.14 -28.78
N LEU A 85 1.65 19.44 -28.57
CA LEU A 85 0.47 20.28 -28.86
C LEU A 85 -0.85 19.80 -28.20
N GLY A 86 -0.78 18.82 -27.30
CA GLY A 86 -1.94 18.21 -26.66
C GLY A 86 -2.54 19.00 -25.48
N ASN A 87 -3.51 18.41 -24.79
CA ASN A 87 -4.02 18.95 -23.52
C ASN A 87 -4.62 17.87 -22.60
N TYR A 88 -5.00 18.27 -21.38
CA TYR A 88 -5.54 17.34 -20.36
C TYR A 88 -6.84 16.63 -20.79
N GLN A 89 -7.58 17.15 -21.77
CA GLN A 89 -8.83 16.55 -22.25
C GLN A 89 -8.59 15.30 -23.11
N GLU A 90 -7.36 15.07 -23.58
CA GLU A 90 -7.00 13.85 -24.32
C GLU A 90 -7.20 12.58 -23.46
N GLY A 91 -7.02 12.70 -22.14
CA GLY A 91 -7.28 11.61 -21.20
C GLY A 91 -8.75 11.31 -20.93
N SER A 92 -9.70 12.18 -21.32
CA SER A 92 -11.10 12.09 -20.88
C SER A 92 -11.84 10.83 -21.35
N ASN A 93 -11.52 10.26 -22.52
CA ASN A 93 -12.10 8.98 -22.94
C ASN A 93 -11.62 7.83 -22.04
N ILE A 94 -10.33 7.80 -21.71
CA ILE A 94 -9.76 6.79 -20.79
C ILE A 94 -10.38 6.97 -19.41
N GLN A 95 -10.49 8.21 -18.91
CA GLN A 95 -11.14 8.52 -17.63
C GLN A 95 -12.58 7.99 -17.58
N GLN A 96 -13.37 8.24 -18.64
CA GLN A 96 -14.74 7.71 -18.73
C GLN A 96 -14.74 6.17 -18.69
N TRP A 97 -13.94 5.52 -19.53
CA TRP A 97 -13.96 4.06 -19.64
C TRP A 97 -13.35 3.34 -18.42
N VAL A 98 -12.48 4.01 -17.65
CA VAL A 98 -12.10 3.57 -16.31
C VAL A 98 -13.30 3.67 -15.37
N SER A 99 -14.01 4.80 -15.33
CA SER A 99 -15.15 4.98 -14.43
C SER A 99 -16.33 4.03 -14.72
N GLU A 100 -16.44 3.50 -15.94
CA GLU A 100 -17.40 2.46 -16.33
C GLU A 100 -17.13 1.08 -15.70
N VAL A 101 -15.90 0.83 -15.20
CA VAL A 101 -15.46 -0.48 -14.67
C VAL A 101 -14.98 -0.36 -13.21
N HIS A 102 -14.31 0.74 -12.88
CA HIS A 102 -13.74 1.06 -11.57
C HIS A 102 -14.12 2.52 -11.22
N PRO A 103 -15.37 2.78 -10.78
CA PRO A 103 -15.90 4.13 -10.61
C PRO A 103 -15.15 4.97 -9.56
N ASP A 104 -14.57 4.33 -8.54
CA ASP A 104 -13.86 4.99 -7.45
C ASP A 104 -12.38 5.30 -7.77
N THR A 105 -11.87 4.94 -8.95
CA THR A 105 -10.47 5.14 -9.33
C THR A 105 -10.13 6.63 -9.51
N PRO A 106 -9.22 7.21 -8.70
CA PRO A 106 -8.84 8.61 -8.84
C PRO A 106 -8.09 8.83 -10.16
N PHE A 107 -8.55 9.77 -10.99
CA PHE A 107 -7.95 10.06 -12.30
C PHE A 107 -7.49 11.53 -12.38
N TYR A 108 -6.19 11.73 -12.55
CA TYR A 108 -5.55 13.04 -12.61
C TYR A 108 -4.99 13.28 -14.02
N SER A 109 -5.60 14.18 -14.79
CA SER A 109 -5.05 14.57 -16.09
C SER A 109 -4.22 15.85 -15.95
N ILE A 110 -2.92 15.77 -16.22
CA ILE A 110 -1.98 16.87 -15.97
C ILE A 110 -2.22 18.02 -16.95
N ALA A 111 -2.44 19.22 -16.41
CA ALA A 111 -2.79 20.43 -17.13
C ALA A 111 -1.59 21.39 -17.38
N LEU A 112 -0.36 20.92 -17.21
CA LEU A 112 0.87 21.69 -17.46
C LEU A 112 1.35 21.50 -18.91
N TYR A 113 2.00 22.54 -19.47
CA TYR A 113 2.58 22.54 -20.83
C TYR A 113 1.60 22.23 -21.99
N GLN A 114 0.32 22.51 -21.80
CA GLN A 114 -0.71 22.37 -22.84
C GLN A 114 -0.41 23.19 -24.11
N ARG A 115 -0.87 22.68 -25.26
CA ARG A 115 -0.77 23.31 -26.59
C ARG A 115 0.67 23.75 -26.90
N ILE A 116 0.90 25.00 -27.30
CA ILE A 116 2.22 25.48 -27.73
C ILE A 116 3.30 25.39 -26.63
N SER A 117 2.93 25.34 -25.36
CA SER A 117 3.86 25.21 -24.24
C SER A 117 4.58 23.85 -24.19
N SER A 118 4.05 22.82 -24.87
CA SER A 118 4.71 21.51 -25.04
C SER A 118 5.98 21.54 -25.91
N LEU A 119 6.27 22.69 -26.53
CA LEU A 119 7.50 22.95 -27.29
C LEU A 119 8.64 23.48 -26.41
N VAL A 120 8.39 23.77 -25.12
CA VAL A 120 9.41 24.17 -24.14
C VAL A 120 10.39 23.00 -23.90
N PRO A 121 11.70 23.24 -23.69
CA PRO A 121 12.70 22.17 -23.53
C PRO A 121 12.28 21.07 -22.55
N MET A 122 12.33 19.81 -23.00
CA MET A 122 11.68 18.67 -22.34
C MET A 122 12.09 18.48 -20.88
N TRP A 123 13.35 18.76 -20.50
CA TRP A 123 13.78 18.71 -19.09
C TRP A 123 13.05 19.70 -18.19
N LYS A 124 12.66 20.89 -18.67
CA LYS A 124 11.82 21.82 -17.90
C LYS A 124 10.40 21.27 -17.70
N GLN A 125 9.87 20.56 -18.70
CA GLN A 125 8.58 19.88 -18.58
C GLN A 125 8.66 18.75 -17.54
N VAL A 126 9.72 17.93 -17.58
CA VAL A 126 10.01 16.92 -16.56
C VAL A 126 10.11 17.55 -15.16
N GLU A 127 10.96 18.55 -14.96
CA GLU A 127 11.17 19.20 -13.65
C GLU A 127 9.89 19.77 -12.99
N ALA A 128 8.95 20.26 -13.81
CA ALA A 128 7.70 20.83 -13.32
C ALA A 128 6.58 19.79 -13.18
N ILE A 129 6.36 18.94 -14.19
CA ILE A 129 5.34 17.86 -14.12
C ILE A 129 5.69 16.85 -13.02
N LYS A 130 6.98 16.61 -12.77
CA LYS A 130 7.46 15.77 -11.67
C LYS A 130 6.90 16.20 -10.31
N LYS A 131 6.77 17.51 -10.04
CA LYS A 131 6.27 18.03 -8.75
C LYS A 131 4.78 17.71 -8.55
N GLU A 132 3.99 17.81 -9.61
CA GLU A 132 2.58 17.37 -9.59
C GLU A 132 2.50 15.85 -9.34
N VAL A 133 3.31 15.05 -10.04
CA VAL A 133 3.34 13.58 -9.86
C VAL A 133 3.82 13.20 -8.45
N GLU A 134 4.85 13.84 -7.90
CA GLU A 134 5.33 13.64 -6.52
C GLU A 134 4.25 14.04 -5.48
N GLY A 135 3.51 15.12 -5.74
CA GLY A 135 2.33 15.51 -4.95
C GLY A 135 1.22 14.45 -4.99
N ILE A 136 0.93 13.87 -6.16
CA ILE A 136 -0.07 12.80 -6.30
C ILE A 136 0.42 11.51 -5.62
N MET A 137 1.68 11.09 -5.84
CA MET A 137 2.26 9.90 -5.21
C MET A 137 2.23 9.97 -3.68
N SER A 138 2.46 11.14 -3.08
CA SER A 138 2.42 11.30 -1.61
C SER A 138 1.01 11.16 -1.02
N ASN A 139 -0.04 11.44 -1.81
CA ASN A 139 -1.44 11.23 -1.42
C ASN A 139 -1.94 9.79 -1.69
N HIS A 140 -1.27 9.04 -2.57
CA HIS A 140 -1.64 7.69 -2.99
C HIS A 140 -0.56 6.68 -2.61
N THR A 141 -0.42 6.43 -1.30
CA THR A 141 0.64 5.57 -0.74
C THR A 141 0.65 4.13 -1.27
N ASN A 142 -0.52 3.60 -1.67
CA ASN A 142 -0.68 2.28 -2.29
C ASN A 142 -0.14 2.18 -3.74
N GLY A 143 0.34 3.28 -4.30
CA GLY A 143 0.90 3.37 -5.65
C GLY A 143 -0.03 4.05 -6.66
N ILE A 144 0.53 4.34 -7.83
CA ILE A 144 -0.16 4.99 -8.95
C ILE A 144 0.16 4.31 -10.28
N HIS A 145 -0.70 4.47 -11.29
CA HIS A 145 -0.42 4.11 -12.68
C HIS A 145 -0.17 5.38 -13.50
N LEU A 146 0.84 5.37 -14.39
CA LEU A 146 1.10 6.45 -15.35
C LEU A 146 0.60 6.04 -16.75
N ILE A 147 -0.22 6.89 -17.37
CA ILE A 147 -0.61 6.75 -18.79
C ILE A 147 -0.12 7.97 -19.54
N CYS A 148 0.85 7.78 -20.43
CA CYS A 148 1.60 8.90 -21.00
C CYS A 148 1.58 8.82 -22.53
N PHE A 149 0.90 9.79 -23.16
CA PHE A 149 0.64 9.77 -24.59
C PHE A 149 1.73 10.51 -25.39
N SER A 150 2.21 9.91 -26.47
CA SER A 150 3.12 10.56 -27.44
C SER A 150 4.38 11.11 -26.74
N GLN A 151 4.70 12.41 -26.90
CA GLN A 151 5.77 13.10 -26.18
C GLN A 151 5.72 12.88 -24.64
N GLY A 152 4.53 12.71 -24.07
CA GLY A 152 4.32 12.46 -22.66
C GLY A 152 5.07 11.22 -22.14
N GLY A 153 5.24 10.16 -22.93
CA GLY A 153 6.00 8.98 -22.48
C GLY A 153 7.48 9.24 -22.30
N LEU A 154 8.08 10.18 -23.04
CA LEU A 154 9.46 10.62 -22.79
C LEU A 154 9.55 11.45 -21.50
N ILE A 155 8.54 12.29 -21.23
CA ILE A 155 8.44 13.05 -19.97
C ILE A 155 8.31 12.08 -18.79
N CYS A 156 7.40 11.10 -18.86
CA CYS A 156 7.22 10.09 -17.82
C CYS A 156 8.47 9.24 -17.60
N ARG A 157 9.16 8.80 -18.67
CA ARG A 157 10.45 8.11 -18.55
C ARG A 157 11.50 8.99 -17.86
N GLY A 158 11.54 10.30 -18.15
CA GLY A 158 12.39 11.27 -17.47
C GLY A 158 12.06 11.46 -15.98
N ILE A 159 10.77 11.45 -15.62
CA ILE A 159 10.31 11.52 -14.22
C ILE A 159 10.75 10.27 -13.46
N LEU A 160 10.41 9.08 -13.97
CA LEU A 160 10.78 7.79 -13.38
C LEU A 160 12.32 7.63 -13.24
N SER A 161 13.09 8.16 -14.19
CA SER A 161 14.57 8.14 -14.12
C SER A 161 15.18 9.16 -13.15
N THR A 162 14.38 10.06 -12.54
CA THR A 162 14.88 11.18 -11.72
C THR A 162 14.13 11.41 -10.41
N THR A 163 13.34 10.44 -9.94
CA THR A 163 12.74 10.46 -8.59
C THR A 163 12.55 9.05 -8.03
N GLN A 164 12.37 8.95 -6.72
CA GLN A 164 11.89 7.72 -6.07
C GLN A 164 10.36 7.69 -6.20
N HIS A 165 9.82 6.62 -6.77
CA HIS A 165 8.41 6.55 -7.16
C HIS A 165 7.71 5.30 -6.61
N ASN A 166 6.41 5.42 -6.31
CA ASN A 166 5.51 4.29 -6.10
C ASN A 166 4.63 4.00 -7.33
N VAL A 167 5.09 4.43 -8.52
CA VAL A 167 4.48 4.04 -9.80
C VAL A 167 4.57 2.54 -9.99
N ASP A 168 3.41 1.92 -10.18
CA ASP A 168 3.18 0.48 -10.28
C ASP A 168 3.12 0.00 -11.74
N THR A 169 2.47 0.79 -12.61
CA THR A 169 2.43 0.57 -14.06
C THR A 169 2.79 1.85 -14.80
N PHE A 170 3.58 1.74 -15.86
CA PHE A 170 3.85 2.81 -16.81
C PHE A 170 3.42 2.39 -18.23
N ILE A 171 2.41 3.08 -18.77
CA ILE A 171 1.84 2.84 -20.10
C ILE A 171 2.29 3.96 -21.04
N ALA A 172 3.28 3.67 -21.89
CA ALA A 172 3.91 4.62 -22.81
C ALA A 172 3.14 4.81 -24.12
N LEU A 173 1.83 5.06 -24.01
CA LEU A 173 0.84 5.07 -25.09
C LEU A 173 1.31 5.80 -26.36
N SER A 174 1.65 5.05 -27.41
CA SER A 174 2.17 5.57 -28.69
C SER A 174 3.41 6.49 -28.55
N SER A 175 4.27 6.26 -27.58
CA SER A 175 5.39 7.17 -27.26
C SER A 175 6.69 6.83 -28.01
N PRO A 176 7.41 7.83 -28.57
CA PRO A 176 8.68 7.63 -29.27
C PRO A 176 9.84 7.50 -28.26
N LEU A 177 9.89 6.39 -27.50
CA LEU A 177 10.76 6.25 -26.32
C LEU A 177 12.27 6.27 -26.62
N ALA A 178 12.66 5.83 -27.82
CA ALA A 178 14.02 5.90 -28.36
C ALA A 178 14.30 7.18 -29.19
N GLY A 179 13.33 8.08 -29.31
CA GLY A 179 13.42 9.30 -30.12
C GLY A 179 12.58 9.25 -31.41
N GLN A 180 12.66 10.31 -32.20
CA GLN A 180 11.95 10.50 -33.47
C GLN A 180 12.97 10.82 -34.57
N TYR A 181 12.79 10.22 -35.75
CA TYR A 181 13.57 10.52 -36.95
C TYR A 181 12.65 10.54 -38.18
N GLY A 182 13.00 11.36 -39.17
CA GLY A 182 12.09 11.76 -40.25
C GLY A 182 11.20 12.96 -39.88
N GLY A 183 10.74 13.69 -40.90
CA GLY A 183 9.87 14.86 -40.75
C GLY A 183 8.44 14.51 -40.32
N LEU A 184 7.58 15.52 -40.21
CA LEU A 184 6.18 15.40 -39.73
C LEU A 184 5.12 15.57 -40.82
N PRO A 185 4.93 14.63 -41.77
CA PRO A 185 3.59 14.30 -42.24
C PRO A 185 2.90 13.43 -41.18
N PHE A 186 1.58 13.60 -40.99
CA PHE A 186 0.82 12.71 -40.12
C PHE A 186 0.74 11.31 -40.73
N LEU A 187 1.61 10.40 -40.27
CA LEU A 187 1.61 8.95 -40.48
C LEU A 187 1.62 8.47 -41.95
N LYS A 188 2.65 7.70 -42.32
CA LYS A 188 2.41 6.60 -43.27
C LYS A 188 1.52 5.57 -42.55
N GLU A 189 0.40 5.20 -43.18
CA GLU A 189 -0.68 4.43 -42.54
C GLU A 189 -0.27 3.03 -42.07
N ASP A 190 0.82 2.47 -42.63
CA ASP A 190 1.39 1.18 -42.25
C ASP A 190 2.14 1.15 -40.91
N LEU A 191 2.37 2.29 -40.24
CA LEU A 191 3.09 2.29 -38.97
C LEU A 191 2.23 1.65 -37.87
N ARG A 192 2.50 0.35 -37.62
CA ARG A 192 1.95 -0.43 -36.52
C ARG A 192 2.47 0.11 -35.18
N VAL A 193 1.83 1.17 -34.69
CA VAL A 193 2.19 1.80 -33.42
C VAL A 193 2.10 0.78 -32.28
N ILE A 194 3.05 0.91 -31.34
CA ILE A 194 3.27 -0.03 -30.23
C ILE A 194 3.17 0.75 -28.91
N VAL A 195 2.54 0.15 -27.89
CA VAL A 195 2.35 0.78 -26.56
C VAL A 195 3.67 0.98 -25.79
N ILE A 196 4.75 0.31 -26.20
CA ILE A 196 6.13 0.57 -25.80
C ILE A 196 7.01 0.38 -27.05
N HIS A 197 7.44 1.46 -27.71
CA HIS A 197 8.31 1.38 -28.90
C HIS A 197 9.74 1.87 -28.59
N PHE A 198 10.66 0.93 -28.37
CA PHE A 198 12.09 1.22 -28.30
C PHE A 198 12.82 0.98 -29.64
N ALA A 199 12.30 0.16 -30.54
CA ALA A 199 12.94 -0.08 -31.84
C ALA A 199 13.21 1.24 -32.61
N PHE A 200 14.32 1.32 -33.34
CA PHE A 200 14.79 2.55 -33.95
C PHE A 200 15.65 2.27 -35.20
N TYR A 201 16.03 3.31 -35.94
CA TYR A 201 16.81 3.19 -37.16
C TYR A 201 18.30 2.88 -36.89
N ASP A 202 18.92 2.11 -37.77
CA ASP A 202 20.37 1.98 -37.88
C ASP A 202 20.99 3.08 -38.77
N THR A 203 22.30 2.98 -39.04
CA THR A 203 23.04 3.93 -39.91
C THR A 203 22.64 3.86 -41.39
N ASN A 204 21.77 2.93 -41.78
CA ASN A 204 21.30 2.70 -43.14
C ASN A 204 19.79 3.01 -43.28
N GLU A 205 19.21 3.72 -42.31
CA GLU A 205 17.77 4.00 -42.20
C GLU A 205 16.88 2.75 -42.13
N LYS A 206 17.44 1.59 -41.76
CA LYS A 206 16.68 0.36 -41.52
C LYS A 206 16.17 0.33 -40.07
N VAL A 207 14.88 0.03 -39.87
CA VAL A 207 14.34 -0.23 -38.53
C VAL A 207 14.97 -1.50 -37.94
N VAL A 208 15.51 -1.38 -36.73
CA VAL A 208 16.15 -2.44 -35.97
C VAL A 208 15.49 -2.56 -34.59
N GLU A 209 15.05 -3.78 -34.29
CA GLU A 209 14.34 -4.13 -33.06
C GLU A 209 15.16 -3.85 -31.80
N PHE A 210 14.47 -3.53 -30.70
CA PHE A 210 15.12 -2.96 -29.51
C PHE A 210 16.11 -3.90 -28.84
N GLU A 211 15.94 -5.22 -28.96
CA GLU A 211 16.86 -6.22 -28.41
C GLU A 211 18.26 -6.20 -29.07
N GLN A 212 18.35 -5.66 -30.29
CA GLN A 212 19.59 -5.49 -31.05
C GLN A 212 20.24 -4.12 -30.82
N GLN A 213 19.54 -3.20 -30.15
CA GLN A 213 20.00 -1.82 -29.96
C GLN A 213 21.01 -1.72 -28.81
N ARG A 214 22.02 -0.85 -28.97
CA ARG A 214 23.15 -0.73 -28.03
C ARG A 214 22.71 -0.55 -26.58
N TYR A 215 21.74 0.33 -26.32
CA TYR A 215 21.27 0.65 -24.96
C TYR A 215 20.49 -0.51 -24.29
N PHE A 216 19.99 -1.49 -25.06
CA PHE A 216 19.45 -2.73 -24.51
C PHE A 216 20.60 -3.71 -24.21
N LEU A 217 21.52 -3.89 -25.15
CA LEU A 217 22.66 -4.81 -25.00
C LEU A 217 23.51 -4.45 -23.77
N GLU A 218 23.79 -3.16 -23.57
CA GLU A 218 24.51 -2.56 -22.44
C GLU A 218 23.62 -2.30 -21.20
N ASP A 219 22.32 -2.59 -21.27
CA ASP A 219 21.29 -2.35 -20.25
C ASP A 219 21.29 -0.92 -19.64
N SER A 220 21.57 0.10 -20.46
CA SER A 220 21.97 1.45 -20.03
C SER A 220 20.93 2.21 -19.18
N PHE A 221 19.70 1.71 -19.10
CA PHE A 221 18.63 2.21 -18.23
C PHE A 221 17.71 1.07 -17.73
N GLY A 222 18.24 -0.14 -17.55
CA GLY A 222 17.50 -1.29 -17.01
C GLY A 222 16.48 -1.94 -17.96
N LEU A 223 16.47 -1.58 -19.25
CA LEU A 223 15.51 -2.09 -20.24
C LEU A 223 15.60 -3.61 -20.44
N LYS A 224 16.81 -4.17 -20.45
CA LYS A 224 17.08 -5.61 -20.62
C LYS A 224 16.84 -6.38 -19.32
N THR A 225 17.09 -5.78 -18.16
CA THR A 225 16.64 -6.30 -16.87
C THR A 225 15.11 -6.38 -16.81
N LEU A 226 14.39 -5.28 -17.08
CA LEU A 226 12.92 -5.26 -17.10
C LEU A 226 12.31 -6.23 -18.13
N PHE A 227 12.98 -6.44 -19.27
CA PHE A 227 12.57 -7.42 -20.26
C PHE A 227 12.76 -8.86 -19.77
N SER A 228 13.93 -9.20 -19.20
CA SER A 228 14.23 -10.55 -18.71
C SER A 228 13.40 -10.96 -17.50
N GLU A 229 13.03 -10.00 -16.65
CA GLU A 229 12.05 -10.18 -15.58
C GLU A 229 10.59 -10.27 -16.08
N GLY A 230 10.35 -10.13 -17.38
CA GLY A 230 9.02 -10.17 -17.99
C GLY A 230 8.11 -8.99 -17.64
N LYS A 231 8.67 -7.89 -17.11
CA LYS A 231 7.92 -6.68 -16.71
C LYS A 231 7.52 -5.80 -17.90
N ILE A 232 8.22 -5.91 -19.03
CA ILE A 232 7.85 -5.23 -20.27
C ILE A 232 6.72 -5.99 -20.98
N LYS A 233 5.71 -5.27 -21.47
CA LYS A 233 4.58 -5.80 -22.24
C LYS A 233 4.39 -4.98 -23.51
N ILE A 234 4.38 -5.66 -24.65
CA ILE A 234 4.44 -5.05 -25.98
C ILE A 234 3.12 -5.33 -26.69
N TYR A 235 2.34 -4.28 -26.94
CA TYR A 235 1.05 -4.35 -27.62
C TYR A 235 1.13 -3.64 -28.96
N VAL A 236 0.79 -4.36 -30.03
CA VAL A 236 0.80 -3.89 -31.42
C VAL A 236 -0.64 -3.95 -31.93
N ILE A 237 -1.25 -2.81 -32.25
CA ILE A 237 -2.67 -2.74 -32.63
C ILE A 237 -2.78 -2.06 -34.01
N PRO A 238 -3.06 -2.81 -35.09
CA PRO A 238 -3.08 -2.26 -36.45
C PRO A 238 -4.28 -1.34 -36.68
N GLY A 239 -4.13 -0.39 -37.62
CA GLY A 239 -5.20 0.53 -38.03
C GLY A 239 -5.50 1.66 -37.05
N VAL A 240 -4.79 1.78 -35.92
CA VAL A 240 -4.99 2.87 -34.95
C VAL A 240 -4.03 4.02 -35.25
N GLN A 241 -4.57 5.11 -35.81
CA GLN A 241 -3.83 6.36 -36.02
C GLN A 241 -3.35 6.94 -34.67
N HIS A 242 -2.20 7.62 -34.67
CA HIS A 242 -1.56 8.25 -33.49
C HIS A 242 -2.55 8.97 -32.55
N VAL A 243 -3.34 9.90 -33.11
CA VAL A 243 -4.35 10.71 -32.39
C VAL A 243 -5.54 9.91 -31.84
N HIS A 244 -5.64 8.63 -32.19
CA HIS A 244 -6.70 7.74 -31.73
C HIS A 244 -6.26 6.76 -30.64
N TRP A 245 -4.98 6.69 -30.25
CA TRP A 245 -4.54 5.75 -29.21
C TRP A 245 -5.16 6.00 -27.83
N HIS A 246 -5.43 7.26 -27.49
CA HIS A 246 -6.14 7.65 -26.26
C HIS A 246 -7.67 7.78 -26.43
N SER A 247 -8.20 7.47 -27.63
CA SER A 247 -9.63 7.57 -27.96
C SER A 247 -10.18 6.34 -28.71
N ASN A 248 -9.49 5.19 -28.64
CA ASN A 248 -9.90 3.92 -29.25
C ASN A 248 -10.23 2.87 -28.17
N ARG A 249 -11.47 2.37 -28.15
CA ARG A 249 -11.94 1.43 -27.11
C ARG A 249 -11.27 0.05 -27.18
N THR A 250 -10.81 -0.40 -28.36
CA THR A 250 -10.04 -1.64 -28.50
C THR A 250 -8.67 -1.51 -27.85
N VAL A 251 -7.98 -0.37 -28.04
CA VAL A 251 -6.71 -0.07 -27.35
C VAL A 251 -6.93 -0.09 -25.84
N PHE A 252 -7.97 0.58 -25.35
CA PHE A 252 -8.28 0.61 -23.92
C PHE A 252 -8.53 -0.79 -23.35
N ASN A 253 -9.48 -1.54 -23.93
CA ASN A 253 -9.88 -2.86 -23.44
C ASN A 253 -8.73 -3.89 -23.47
N SER A 254 -7.83 -3.81 -24.46
CA SER A 254 -6.78 -4.84 -24.68
C SER A 254 -5.42 -4.51 -24.08
N ALA A 255 -5.04 -3.23 -24.01
CA ALA A 255 -3.68 -2.80 -23.69
C ALA A 255 -3.58 -1.77 -22.55
N ILE A 256 -4.71 -1.28 -22.04
CA ILE A 256 -4.74 -0.32 -20.92
C ILE A 256 -5.42 -0.95 -19.70
N LEU A 257 -6.71 -1.29 -19.81
CA LEU A 257 -7.53 -1.82 -18.71
C LEU A 257 -6.92 -3.04 -17.97
N PRO A 258 -6.24 -4.00 -18.62
CA PRO A 258 -5.62 -5.14 -17.91
C PRO A 258 -4.48 -4.77 -16.95
N TRP A 259 -4.02 -3.50 -16.94
CA TRP A 259 -2.90 -3.00 -16.13
C TRP A 259 -3.31 -1.88 -15.15
N LEU A 260 -4.61 -1.77 -14.83
CA LEU A 260 -5.19 -0.76 -13.95
C LEU A 260 -5.98 -1.38 -12.77
N ILE A 261 -5.53 -2.56 -12.30
CA ILE A 261 -6.22 -3.43 -11.33
C ILE A 261 -5.28 -3.73 -10.15
#